data_AF-A0AA39SS67-F1
#
_entry.id   AF-A0AA39SS67-F1
#
_cell.length_a   1.000
_cell.length_b   1.000
_cell.length_c   1.000
_cell.angle_alpha   90.00
_cell.angle_beta   90.00
_cell.angle_gamma   90.00
#
_symmetry.space_group_name_H-M   'P 1'
#
loop_
_entity.id
_entity.type
_entity.pdbx_description
1 polymer ?
#
loop_
_entity_poly.entity_id
_entity_poly.type
_entity_poly.pdbx_seq_one_letter_code
_entity_poly.pdbx_strand_id
1 'polypeptide(L)' 'MDVLCNDKTGTLTQNKLTVDKNMIEVFAKGVDRDMVVLMAARASRLENQDASDGAIVAMLSDPKEA' A
#
# COMPACT_ATOMS: atom_id res chain seq x y z
N MET A 1 17.08 -21.90 -25.40
CA MET A 1 16.56 -20.61 -24.93
C MET A 1 17.67 -20.01 -24.09
N ASP A 2 18.26 -18.90 -24.54
CA ASP A 2 19.53 -18.40 -23.99
C ASP A 2 19.35 -17.21 -23.03
N VAL A 3 18.21 -16.51 -23.10
CA VAL A 3 17.83 -15.43 -22.18
C VAL A 3 16.33 -15.46 -21.93
N LEU A 4 15.92 -15.21 -20.68
CA LEU A 4 14.53 -15.09 -20.25
C LEU A 4 14.31 -13.77 -19.51
N CYS A 5 13.44 -12.92 -20.04
CA CYS A 5 13.05 -11.65 -19.42
C CYS A 5 11.66 -11.80 -18.80
N ASN A 6 11.60 -12.06 -17.50
CA ASN A 6 10.34 -12.07 -16.77
C ASN A 6 10.06 -10.70 -16.18
N ASP A 7 8.79 -10.31 -16.21
CA ASP A 7 8.35 -9.19 -15.38
C ASP A 7 8.50 -9.55 -13.90
N LYS A 8 8.70 -8.54 -13.05
CA LYS A 8 8.89 -8.79 -11.62
C LYS A 8 7.54 -8.93 -10.92
N THR A 9 6.63 -7.98 -11.16
CA THR A 9 5.40 -7.84 -10.37
C THR A 9 4.35 -8.83 -10.84
N GLY A 10 3.87 -9.69 -9.94
CA GLY A 10 2.86 -10.70 -10.28
C GLY A 10 3.38 -11.90 -11.08
N THR A 11 4.64 -11.90 -11.50
CA THR A 11 5.32 -13.07 -12.09
C THR A 11 6.38 -13.62 -11.14
N LEU A 12 7.37 -12.82 -10.74
CA LEU A 12 8.41 -13.23 -9.79
C LEU A 12 7.99 -12.99 -8.34
N THR A 13 7.19 -11.95 -8.08
CA THR A 13 6.69 -11.61 -6.75
C THR A 13 5.20 -11.90 -6.62
N GLN A 14 4.75 -12.15 -5.39
CA GLN A 14 3.34 -12.46 -5.10
C GLN A 14 2.38 -11.29 -5.31
N ASN A 15 2.91 -10.08 -5.55
CA ASN A 15 2.13 -8.85 -5.58
C ASN A 15 1.25 -8.67 -4.31
N LYS A 16 1.78 -9.06 -3.15
CA LYS A 16 1.16 -8.84 -1.82
C LYS A 16 2.03 -7.86 -1.06
N LEU A 17 1.71 -6.57 -1.17
CA LEU A 17 2.49 -5.51 -0.57
C LEU A 17 2.15 -5.38 0.92
N THR A 18 3.15 -5.02 1.71
CA THR A 18 2.99 -4.65 3.13
C THR A 18 3.83 -3.41 3.38
N VAL A 19 3.39 -2.59 4.33
CA VAL A 19 4.07 -1.34 4.67
C VAL A 19 4.47 -1.39 6.13
N ASP A 20 5.75 -1.17 6.41
CA ASP A 20 6.23 -0.95 7.78
C ASP A 20 5.98 0.50 8.18
N LYS A 21 5.05 0.70 9.11
CA LYS A 21 4.66 2.02 9.61
C LYS A 21 5.84 2.78 10.23
N ASN A 22 6.84 2.09 10.76
CA ASN A 22 8.02 2.74 11.36
C ASN A 22 8.91 3.43 10.31
N MET A 23 8.83 2.98 9.05
CA MET A 23 9.59 3.53 7.93
C MET A 23 8.88 4.72 7.25
N ILE A 24 7.69 5.12 7.72
CA ILE A 24 6.97 6.26 7.15
C ILE A 24 7.60 7.57 7.64
N GLU A 25 8.09 8.37 6.69
CA GLU A 25 8.56 9.74 6.92
C GLU A 25 7.48 10.74 6.53
N VAL A 26 7.21 11.71 7.41
CA VAL A 26 6.16 12.72 7.21
C VAL A 26 6.80 14.10 7.09
N PHE A 27 6.56 14.76 5.96
CA PHE A 27 7.15 16.08 5.66
C PHE A 27 6.20 17.25 5.93
N ALA A 28 4.90 16.99 6.07
CA ALA A 28 3.89 18.01 6.34
C ALA A 28 3.82 18.35 7.84
N LYS A 29 3.79 19.64 8.19
CA LYS A 29 3.63 20.08 9.58
C LYS A 29 2.23 19.76 10.09
N GLY A 30 2.15 19.26 11.33
CA GLY A 30 0.87 18.96 11.99
C GLY A 30 0.17 17.70 11.49
N VAL A 31 0.84 16.89 10.68
CA VAL A 31 0.37 15.59 10.20
C VAL A 31 1.25 14.51 10.84
N ASP A 32 0.64 13.46 11.37
CA ASP A 32 1.36 12.28 11.88
C ASP A 32 1.25 11.10 10.90
N ARG A 33 1.95 10.00 11.22
CA ARG A 33 1.97 8.80 10.36
C ARG A 33 0.60 8.16 10.21
N ASP A 34 -0.22 8.17 11.26
CA ASP A 34 -1.57 7.61 11.24
C ASP A 34 -2.49 8.40 10.31
N MET A 35 -2.39 9.73 10.35
CA MET A 35 -3.12 10.61 9.48
C MET A 35 -2.71 10.42 8.02
N VAL A 36 -1.43 10.20 7.72
CA VAL A 36 -0.97 9.86 6.36
C VAL A 36 -1.57 8.55 5.87
N VAL A 37 -1.55 7.50 6.70
CA VAL A 37 -2.13 6.20 6.36
C VAL A 37 -3.63 6.33 6.10
N LEU A 38 -4.36 7.05 6.96
CA LEU A 38 -5.79 7.29 6.80
C LEU A 38 -6.12 8.06 5.51
N MET A 39 -5.34 9.10 5.20
CA MET A 39 -5.51 9.85 3.94
C MET A 39 -5.23 8.98 2.71
N ALA A 40 -4.20 8.12 2.77
CA ALA A 40 -3.89 7.20 1.68
C ALA A 40 -4.97 6.14 1.49
N ALA A 41 -5.51 5.60 2.59
CA ALA A 41 -6.61 4.63 2.55
C ALA A 41 -7.88 5.24 1.93
N ARG A 42 -8.22 6.49 2.28
CA ARG A 42 -9.36 7.22 1.70
C ARG A 42 -9.20 7.59 0.23
N ALA A 43 -7.96 7.68 -0.24
CA ALA A 43 -7.66 7.86 -1.65
C ALA A 43 -7.64 6.53 -2.44
N SER A 44 -7.55 5.40 -1.73
CA SER A 44 -7.54 4.06 -2.31
C SER A 44 -8.95 3.61 -2.68
N ARG A 45 -9.08 2.73 -3.67
CA ARG A 45 -10.39 2.16 -4.00
C ARG A 45 -10.79 1.11 -2.96
N LEU A 46 -12.08 1.07 -2.62
CA LEU A 46 -12.65 0.00 -1.79
C LEU A 46 -13.13 -1.18 -2.64
N GLU A 47 -13.58 -0.89 -3.86
CA GLU A 47 -14.04 -1.89 -4.83
C GLU A 47 -12.94 -2.18 -5.84
N ASN A 48 -12.77 -3.47 -6.19
CA ASN A 48 -11.76 -3.93 -7.14
C ASN A 48 -10.36 -3.38 -6.80
N GLN A 49 -9.97 -3.55 -5.54
CA GLN A 49 -8.70 -3.06 -5.01
C GLN A 49 -7.54 -3.63 -5.81
N ASP A 50 -6.65 -2.76 -6.28
CA ASP A 50 -5.35 -3.24 -6.71
C ASP A 50 -4.52 -3.65 -5.49
N ALA A 51 -3.38 -4.30 -5.74
CA ALA A 51 -2.53 -4.81 -4.66
C ALA A 51 -1.99 -3.70 -3.74
N SER A 52 -1.86 -2.46 -4.23
CA SER A 52 -1.41 -1.32 -3.43
C SER A 52 -2.56 -0.77 -2.59
N ASP A 53 -3.74 -0.59 -3.18
CA ASP A 53 -4.96 -0.19 -2.47
C ASP A 53 -5.22 -1.11 -1.28
N GLY A 54 -5.20 -2.42 -1.51
CA GLY A 54 -5.41 -3.42 -0.48
C GLY A 54 -4.35 -3.36 0.63
N ALA A 55 -3.09 -3.11 0.28
CA ALA A 55 -2.01 -3.00 1.25
C ALA A 55 -2.15 -1.77 2.16
N ILE A 56 -2.59 -0.64 1.61
CA ILE A 56 -2.81 0.60 2.38
C ILE A 56 -4.05 0.46 3.26
N VAL A 57 -5.16 -0.06 2.74
CA VAL A 57 -6.39 -0.27 3.55
C VAL A 57 -6.13 -1.28 4.68
N ALA A 58 -5.32 -2.30 4.45
CA ALA A 58 -4.93 -3.26 5.49
C ALA A 58 -4.05 -2.67 6.60
N MET A 59 -3.52 -1.45 6.45
CA MET A 59 -2.81 -0.76 7.53
C MET A 59 -3.75 -0.16 8.58
N LEU A 60 -5.04 0.01 8.25
CA LEU A 60 -6.02 0.55 9.18
C LEU A 60 -6.45 -0.50 10.20
N SER A 61 -6.71 -0.05 11.42
CA SER A 61 -7.31 -0.88 12.47
C SER A 61 -8.76 -1.26 12.14
N ASP A 62 -9.50 -0.33 11.51
CA ASP A 62 -10.84 -0.58 10.97
C ASP A 62 -10.86 -0.21 9.47
N PRO A 63 -10.96 -1.20 8.56
CA PRO A 63 -11.07 -0.96 7.13
C PRO A 63 -12.25 -0.08 6.70
N LYS A 64 -13.25 0.13 7.56
CA LYS A 64 -14.39 1.02 7.28
C LYS A 64 -14.04 2.51 7.38
N GLU A 65 -12.86 2.86 7.90
CA GLU A 65 -12.40 4.25 7.94
C GLU A 65 -11.76 4.71 6.62
N ALA A 66 -11.47 3.77 5.72
CA ALA A 66 -11.07 4.00 4.34
C ALA A 66 -12.23 4.58 3.53
#